data_AF-A0A3C0WPG6-F1
#
_entry.id   AF-A0A3C0WPG6-F1
#
_cell.length_a   1.000
_cell.length_b   1.000
_cell.length_c   1.000
_cell.angle_alpha   90.00
_cell.angle_beta   90.00
_cell.angle_gamma   90.00
#
_symmetry.space_group_name_H-M   'P 1'
#
loop_
_entity.id
_entity.type
_entity.pdbx_description
1 polymer ?
#
loop_
_entity_poly.entity_id
_entity_poly.type
_entity_poly.pdbx_seq_one_letter_code
_entity_poly.pdbx_strand_id
1 'polypeptide(L)'
;MHNYDHKKLIETITKLDEVPAEPHAFSNWVYAEAHLAFLRENAMADELVVYASSEYSFVHSVVVPNTRLSPIDQDDLMGWSSNPYDSIASYVMGGGRDDVWIERGMSGTGTKTMEDAIQLIFGRTFEGWTGAGRDYFEVHQEYAQLSGIHWRPEKRAYCRFNEHGDLESVVSIITREDKGSNINLASFKWEPLEEYLAASDSSLVRMFDFTLFRKSGFNGWPNEPPQKFYDSDHFFYRQLVVPNNAAYTRGIQIIRSRRSQEAIFTDIKDGWIGKKNKKYAEFIANDWRNGRIAKISTDPSSTTNYFEAEGNSLPFELSPAFFRPEVLLKYKADRDKYTVGEREVTCRAAWYLKGIDVNEAGQVHAYICDLRRLPYEEQLHWLSFNEPPKTSISKRAFIHDFKGEWVTFMDSLQNVLSIIRRWHHDKVTWWTLRDEKLLDRVNTPLTESRDEWAEAFMDLAKLVVEGFETKSLHAKLDTLQIPYGKDDKTIALLEKLLNKGGTSGEVQKLVGLRTVQLLRTKAKGHFGGSEAEQLAQDALMEYETFGNHFQYVCTQVTDDLKTIEQHISGGN
;
A
#
# COMPACT_ATOMS: atom_id res chain seq x y z
N MET A 1 5.63 12.00 7.31
CA MET A 1 6.35 12.82 6.31
C MET A 1 5.35 13.22 5.23
N HIS A 2 4.95 14.50 5.19
CA HIS A 2 3.91 15.01 4.28
C HIS A 2 4.30 14.88 2.81
N ASN A 3 3.28 14.79 1.95
CA ASN A 3 3.39 14.98 0.50
C ASN A 3 4.19 16.25 0.21
N TYR A 4 5.20 16.16 -0.67
CA TYR A 4 6.09 17.28 -1.02
C TYR A 4 5.30 18.45 -1.63
N ASP A 5 4.36 18.15 -2.51
CA ASP A 5 3.56 19.18 -3.18
C ASP A 5 2.63 19.90 -2.19
N HIS A 6 2.04 19.18 -1.24
CA HIS A 6 1.25 19.78 -0.16
C HIS A 6 2.08 20.74 0.70
N LYS A 7 3.34 20.40 1.01
CA LYS A 7 4.24 21.34 1.73
C LYS A 7 4.51 22.60 0.94
N LYS A 8 4.73 22.48 -0.37
CA LYS A 8 4.93 23.63 -1.26
C LYS A 8 3.69 24.53 -1.28
N LEU A 9 2.48 23.96 -1.24
CA LEU A 9 1.24 24.73 -1.12
C LEU A 9 1.18 25.52 0.19
N ILE A 10 1.55 24.90 1.32
CA ILE A 10 1.64 25.59 2.62
C ILE A 10 2.60 26.77 2.53
N GLU A 11 3.83 26.55 2.06
CA GLU A 11 4.85 27.60 1.92
C GLU A 11 4.39 28.73 0.99
N THR A 12 3.74 28.39 -0.12
CA THR A 12 3.24 29.36 -1.10
C THR A 12 2.14 30.23 -0.51
N ILE A 13 1.12 29.63 0.14
CA ILE A 13 0.01 30.39 0.74
C ILE A 13 0.52 31.24 1.91
N THR A 14 1.39 30.69 2.76
CA THR A 14 2.00 31.47 3.85
C THR A 14 2.74 32.69 3.32
N LYS A 15 3.51 32.55 2.24
CA LYS A 15 4.20 33.67 1.60
C LYS A 15 3.25 34.69 0.96
N LEU A 16 2.15 34.24 0.36
CA LEU A 16 1.13 35.13 -0.19
C LEU A 16 0.48 36.00 0.90
N ASP A 17 0.37 35.46 2.11
CA ASP A 17 -0.21 36.16 3.27
C ASP A 17 0.81 37.00 4.08
N GLU A 18 2.09 37.03 3.68
CA GLU A 18 3.09 37.88 4.32
C GLU A 18 2.85 39.35 3.97
N VAL A 19 2.46 40.14 4.98
CA VAL A 19 2.22 41.59 4.82
C VAL A 19 3.54 42.30 4.52
N PRO A 20 3.68 42.98 3.37
CA PRO A 20 4.91 43.70 3.07
C PRO A 20 5.13 44.89 4.01
N ALA A 21 6.36 45.03 4.51
CA ALA A 21 6.75 46.17 5.34
C ALA A 21 6.81 47.48 4.54
N GLU A 22 7.36 47.42 3.33
CA GLU A 22 7.55 48.57 2.44
C GLU A 22 6.21 49.11 1.91
N PRO A 23 5.92 50.43 2.02
CA PRO A 23 4.64 51.00 1.61
C PRO A 23 4.28 50.73 0.15
N HIS A 24 5.24 50.83 -0.78
CA HIS A 24 4.99 50.57 -2.19
C HIS A 24 4.67 49.09 -2.45
N ALA A 25 5.39 48.17 -1.81
CA ALA A 25 5.11 46.74 -1.91
C ALA A 25 3.73 46.39 -1.33
N PHE A 26 3.37 46.99 -0.19
CA PHE A 26 2.05 46.84 0.40
C PHE A 26 0.93 47.34 -0.53
N SER A 27 1.15 48.48 -1.17
CA SER A 27 0.19 49.09 -2.10
C SER A 27 -0.10 48.21 -3.31
N ASN A 28 0.88 47.43 -3.77
CA ASN A 28 0.68 46.44 -4.83
C ASN A 28 0.07 45.15 -4.30
N TRP A 29 0.49 44.71 -3.11
CA TRP A 29 0.03 43.46 -2.49
C TRP A 29 -1.49 43.43 -2.29
N VAL A 30 -2.10 44.54 -1.86
CA VAL A 30 -3.56 44.61 -1.64
C VAL A 30 -4.40 44.33 -2.90
N TYR A 31 -3.84 44.45 -4.11
CA TYR A 31 -4.57 44.10 -5.34
C TYR A 31 -4.72 42.59 -5.55
N ALA A 32 -4.11 41.75 -4.70
CA ALA A 32 -4.24 40.29 -4.72
C ALA A 32 -3.81 39.60 -6.03
N GLU A 33 -3.04 40.27 -6.90
CA GLU A 33 -2.64 39.72 -8.20
C GLU A 33 -1.84 38.41 -8.07
N ALA A 34 -0.96 38.34 -7.07
CA ALA A 34 -0.21 37.11 -6.77
C ALA A 34 -1.13 35.97 -6.31
N HIS A 35 -2.17 36.27 -5.53
CA HIS A 35 -3.17 35.30 -5.10
C HIS A 35 -4.03 34.80 -6.27
N LEU A 36 -4.47 35.71 -7.14
CA LEU A 36 -5.22 35.36 -8.36
C LEU A 36 -4.36 34.52 -9.31
N ALA A 37 -3.09 34.87 -9.51
CA ALA A 37 -2.14 34.08 -10.29
C ALA A 37 -1.97 32.67 -9.70
N PHE A 38 -1.81 32.56 -8.39
CA PHE A 38 -1.75 31.27 -7.70
C PHE A 38 -2.99 30.40 -7.96
N LEU A 39 -4.20 30.96 -7.92
CA LEU A 39 -5.42 30.19 -8.22
C LEU A 39 -5.46 29.68 -9.66
N ARG A 40 -5.01 30.50 -10.63
CA ARG A 40 -4.92 30.12 -12.04
C ARG A 40 -3.91 28.98 -12.24
N GLU A 41 -2.74 29.08 -11.62
CA GLU A 41 -1.70 28.04 -11.67
C GLU A 41 -2.15 26.75 -10.95
N ASN A 42 -2.71 26.87 -9.74
CA ASN A 42 -3.15 25.73 -8.96
C ASN A 42 -4.29 24.96 -9.63
N ALA A 43 -5.16 25.63 -10.39
CA ALA A 43 -6.21 24.96 -11.19
C ALA A 43 -5.65 23.94 -12.20
N MET A 44 -4.39 24.08 -12.60
CA MET A 44 -3.70 23.21 -13.54
C MET A 44 -2.64 22.30 -12.89
N ALA A 45 -2.46 22.38 -11.56
CA ALA A 45 -1.50 21.57 -10.82
C ALA A 45 -2.03 20.15 -10.54
N ASP A 46 -1.12 19.20 -10.29
CA ASP A 46 -1.49 17.83 -9.90
C ASP A 46 -1.93 17.71 -8.43
N GLU A 47 -1.65 18.72 -7.61
CA GLU A 47 -2.12 18.86 -6.24
C GLU A 47 -2.98 20.13 -6.12
N LEU A 48 -4.29 19.95 -5.99
CA LEU A 48 -5.29 21.02 -6.01
C LEU A 48 -5.68 21.45 -4.60
N VAL A 49 -5.74 22.76 -4.34
CA VAL A 49 -6.31 23.29 -3.09
C VAL A 49 -7.84 23.18 -3.15
N VAL A 50 -8.41 22.35 -2.28
CA VAL A 50 -9.87 22.20 -2.12
C VAL A 50 -10.37 23.11 -1.00
N TYR A 51 -9.61 23.22 0.10
CA TYR A 51 -9.91 24.13 1.20
C TYR A 51 -8.64 24.77 1.73
N ALA A 52 -8.66 26.08 1.96
CA ALA A 52 -7.60 26.80 2.66
C ALA A 52 -8.20 27.92 3.52
N SER A 53 -7.70 28.06 4.76
CA SER A 53 -8.00 29.19 5.64
C SER A 53 -6.73 29.59 6.37
N SER A 54 -6.11 30.65 5.86
CA SER A 54 -4.92 31.31 6.43
C SER A 54 -5.31 32.68 7.00
N GLU A 55 -4.35 33.59 7.17
CA GLU A 55 -4.58 34.86 7.85
C GLU A 55 -5.42 35.82 6.98
N TYR A 56 -5.12 35.86 5.68
CA TYR A 56 -5.77 36.77 4.73
C TYR A 56 -6.40 36.05 3.53
N SER A 57 -6.15 34.75 3.40
CA SER A 57 -6.67 33.95 2.29
C SER A 57 -7.67 32.88 2.74
N PHE A 58 -8.79 32.83 2.04
CA PHE A 58 -9.82 31.80 2.17
C PHE A 58 -10.12 31.18 0.81
N VAL A 59 -10.16 29.86 0.76
CA VAL A 59 -10.56 29.06 -0.41
C VAL A 59 -11.46 27.93 0.06
N HIS A 60 -12.60 27.74 -0.59
CA HIS A 60 -13.50 26.63 -0.34
C HIS A 60 -14.07 26.10 -1.66
N SER A 61 -13.97 24.80 -1.88
CA SER A 61 -14.42 24.17 -3.12
C SER A 61 -15.43 23.06 -2.83
N VAL A 62 -16.45 22.97 -3.69
CA VAL A 62 -17.47 21.91 -3.67
C VAL A 62 -17.65 21.36 -5.07
N VAL A 63 -18.18 20.16 -5.17
CA VAL A 63 -18.52 19.51 -6.43
C VAL A 63 -19.96 19.89 -6.79
N VAL A 64 -20.17 20.37 -8.01
CA VAL A 64 -21.49 20.82 -8.49
C VAL A 64 -21.84 20.08 -9.77
N PRO A 65 -23.04 19.47 -9.87
CA PRO A 65 -23.50 18.82 -11.09
C PRO A 65 -23.46 19.76 -12.30
N ASN A 66 -22.97 19.27 -13.44
CA ASN A 66 -22.87 20.08 -14.66
C ASN A 66 -24.25 20.56 -15.15
N THR A 67 -25.31 19.82 -14.84
CA THR A 67 -26.71 20.19 -15.10
C THR A 67 -27.15 21.46 -14.35
N ARG A 68 -26.53 21.77 -13.20
CA ARG A 68 -26.77 23.00 -12.43
C ARG A 68 -25.92 24.17 -12.92
N LEU A 69 -24.81 23.90 -13.62
CA LEU A 69 -23.88 24.90 -14.14
C LEU A 69 -24.18 25.34 -15.59
N SER A 70 -25.29 24.87 -16.19
CA SER A 70 -25.62 25.15 -17.59
C SER A 70 -27.01 25.80 -17.73
N PRO A 71 -27.10 27.08 -18.13
CA PRO A 71 -26.00 28.04 -18.31
C PRO A 71 -25.39 28.47 -16.96
N ILE A 72 -24.20 29.06 -16.99
CA ILE A 72 -23.55 29.58 -15.78
C ILE A 72 -24.26 30.86 -15.32
N ASP A 73 -24.85 30.83 -14.13
CA ASP A 73 -25.40 32.01 -13.46
C ASP A 73 -24.36 32.62 -12.51
N GLN A 74 -23.63 33.61 -13.01
CA GLN A 74 -22.54 34.23 -12.27
C GLN A 74 -23.03 35.05 -11.07
N ASP A 75 -24.19 35.73 -11.19
CA ASP A 75 -24.73 36.55 -10.10
C ASP A 75 -25.28 35.66 -8.96
N ASP A 76 -25.91 34.52 -9.28
CA ASP A 76 -26.31 33.51 -8.28
C ASP A 76 -25.08 32.91 -7.57
N LEU A 77 -24.05 32.50 -8.31
CA LEU A 77 -22.82 31.93 -7.74
C LEU A 77 -22.08 32.90 -6.81
N MET A 78 -22.10 34.20 -7.10
CA MET A 78 -21.53 35.23 -6.21
C MET A 78 -22.31 35.39 -4.89
N GLY A 79 -23.51 34.81 -4.80
CA GLY A 79 -24.33 34.71 -3.59
C GLY A 79 -23.87 33.63 -2.60
N TRP A 80 -22.90 32.78 -2.96
CA TRP A 80 -22.38 31.70 -2.10
C TRP A 80 -22.04 32.20 -0.69
N SER A 81 -22.61 31.55 0.35
CA SER A 81 -22.30 31.78 1.78
C SER A 81 -21.90 30.54 2.60
N SER A 82 -21.83 29.33 2.02
CA SER A 82 -21.45 28.10 2.74
C SER A 82 -19.97 27.99 3.10
N ASN A 83 -19.69 27.15 4.09
CA ASN A 83 -18.36 26.88 4.66
C ASN A 83 -18.19 25.37 4.91
N PRO A 84 -16.98 24.84 5.15
CA PRO A 84 -16.79 23.39 5.27
C PRO A 84 -17.31 22.78 6.58
N TYR A 85 -17.86 23.56 7.52
CA TYR A 85 -18.35 23.07 8.81
C TYR A 85 -19.82 22.66 8.77
N ASP A 86 -20.48 22.86 7.63
CA ASP A 86 -21.82 22.35 7.38
C ASP A 86 -21.79 20.81 7.35
N SER A 87 -22.74 20.17 8.03
CA SER A 87 -22.84 18.70 8.05
C SER A 87 -23.52 18.19 6.79
N ILE A 88 -23.15 16.98 6.33
CA ILE A 88 -23.78 16.33 5.17
C ILE A 88 -25.31 16.14 5.32
N ALA A 89 -25.76 16.05 6.57
CA ALA A 89 -27.15 15.96 6.94
C ALA A 89 -27.36 16.52 8.35
N SER A 90 -28.59 16.96 8.62
CA SER A 90 -29.01 17.45 9.94
C SER A 90 -30.42 16.93 10.28
N TYR A 91 -30.69 16.78 11.57
CA TYR A 91 -32.06 16.59 12.05
C TYR A 91 -32.76 17.94 12.10
N VAL A 92 -33.95 18.01 11.51
CA VAL A 92 -34.75 19.23 11.44
C VAL A 92 -36.12 18.98 12.07
N MET A 93 -36.64 20.00 12.74
CA MET A 93 -37.97 20.02 13.34
C MET A 93 -38.61 21.40 13.12
N GLY A 94 -39.94 21.46 13.03
CA GLY A 94 -40.69 22.71 12.81
C GLY A 94 -41.39 22.75 11.45
N GLY A 95 -41.67 23.95 10.93
CA GLY A 95 -42.37 24.12 9.64
C GLY A 95 -43.84 23.67 9.66
N GLY A 96 -44.47 23.65 10.83
CA GLY A 96 -45.85 23.17 11.01
C GLY A 96 -45.97 21.64 11.07
N ARG A 97 -44.85 20.92 11.19
CA ARG A 97 -44.80 19.48 11.40
C ARG A 97 -44.49 19.15 12.87
N ASP A 98 -45.08 18.05 13.34
CA ASP A 98 -44.86 17.51 14.70
C ASP A 98 -43.85 16.34 14.74
N ASP A 99 -43.19 16.05 13.61
CA ASP A 99 -42.16 15.02 13.48
C ASP A 99 -40.75 15.62 13.28
N VAL A 100 -39.73 14.76 13.41
CA VAL A 100 -38.34 15.07 13.08
C VAL A 100 -37.99 14.35 11.77
N TRP A 101 -37.37 15.06 10.83
CA TRP A 101 -36.87 14.46 9.60
C TRP A 101 -35.40 14.80 9.38
N ILE A 102 -34.79 14.15 8.39
CA ILE A 102 -33.40 14.38 8.01
C ILE A 102 -33.39 15.26 6.76
N GLU A 103 -32.78 16.42 6.85
CA GLU A 103 -32.39 17.23 5.70
C GLU A 103 -30.99 16.82 5.26
N ARG A 104 -30.77 16.69 3.95
CA ARG A 104 -29.51 16.21 3.36
C ARG A 104 -28.97 17.25 2.39
N GLY A 105 -27.66 17.24 2.21
CA GLY A 105 -26.97 18.15 1.32
C GLY A 105 -26.74 19.51 1.97
N MET A 106 -26.13 20.40 1.19
CA MET A 106 -25.83 21.75 1.64
C MET A 106 -27.13 22.58 1.68
N SER A 107 -27.42 23.19 2.83
CA SER A 107 -28.53 24.14 2.98
C SER A 107 -28.00 25.54 3.30
N GLY A 108 -28.80 26.57 3.06
CA GLY A 108 -28.39 27.95 3.35
C GLY A 108 -27.18 28.45 2.54
N THR A 109 -26.94 27.88 1.36
CA THR A 109 -25.80 28.19 0.50
C THR A 109 -25.82 29.59 -0.07
N GLY A 110 -26.98 30.26 -0.10
CA GLY A 110 -27.16 31.57 -0.73
C GLY A 110 -27.23 31.52 -2.26
N THR A 111 -27.21 30.32 -2.86
CA THR A 111 -27.18 30.10 -4.31
C THR A 111 -28.02 28.89 -4.70
N LYS A 112 -28.83 29.05 -5.73
CA LYS A 112 -29.63 27.94 -6.31
C LYS A 112 -28.78 26.98 -7.13
N THR A 113 -27.69 27.47 -7.70
CA THR A 113 -26.71 26.67 -8.45
C THR A 113 -26.06 25.59 -7.57
N MET A 114 -25.97 25.82 -6.26
CA MET A 114 -25.44 24.84 -5.29
C MET A 114 -26.48 23.86 -4.76
N GLU A 115 -27.70 23.88 -5.27
CA GLU A 115 -28.65 22.79 -5.00
C GLU A 115 -28.04 21.47 -5.54
N ASP A 116 -27.99 20.44 -4.69
CA ASP A 116 -27.32 19.16 -4.94
C ASP A 116 -25.77 19.22 -4.98
N ALA A 117 -25.15 20.33 -4.54
CA ALA A 117 -23.70 20.39 -4.39
C ALA A 117 -23.19 19.41 -3.32
N ILE A 118 -22.02 18.83 -3.58
CA ILE A 118 -21.36 17.86 -2.72
C ILE A 118 -20.11 18.50 -2.12
N GLN A 119 -20.09 18.59 -0.79
CA GLN A 119 -18.92 19.04 -0.05
C GLN A 119 -17.90 17.91 0.09
N LEU A 120 -16.64 18.18 -0.27
CA LEU A 120 -15.56 17.17 -0.24
C LEU A 120 -14.88 17.04 1.13
N ILE A 121 -14.92 18.11 1.93
CA ILE A 121 -14.22 18.21 3.22
C ILE A 121 -15.18 18.74 4.28
N PHE A 122 -15.20 18.10 5.45
CA PHE A 122 -16.05 18.49 6.57
C PHE A 122 -15.18 18.89 7.75
N GLY A 123 -15.19 20.17 8.13
CA GLY A 123 -14.60 20.66 9.35
C GLY A 123 -15.43 20.20 10.55
N ARG A 124 -14.80 19.51 11.49
CA ARG A 124 -15.45 18.93 12.67
C ARG A 124 -14.73 19.38 13.93
N THR A 125 -15.51 19.58 14.98
CA THR A 125 -15.02 19.83 16.33
C THR A 125 -15.55 18.72 17.23
N PHE A 126 -14.66 18.02 17.92
CA PHE A 126 -15.08 17.09 18.97
C PHE A 126 -15.35 17.88 20.26
N GLU A 127 -16.60 18.31 20.41
CA GLU A 127 -17.03 19.10 21.56
C GLU A 127 -16.73 18.39 22.89
N GLY A 128 -16.15 19.14 23.84
CA GLY A 128 -15.69 18.63 25.13
C GLY A 128 -14.29 17.99 25.13
N TRP A 129 -13.67 17.76 23.97
CA TRP A 129 -12.28 17.30 23.90
C TRP A 129 -11.29 18.47 24.05
N THR A 130 -10.22 18.25 24.80
CA THR A 130 -9.16 19.25 24.99
C THR A 130 -7.82 18.70 24.49
N GLY A 131 -7.09 19.50 23.73
CA GLY A 131 -5.80 19.12 23.13
C GLY A 131 -5.90 18.77 21.65
N ALA A 132 -4.83 18.17 21.13
CA ALA A 132 -4.68 17.89 19.70
C ALA A 132 -5.78 16.95 19.18
N GLY A 133 -6.31 17.28 18.00
CA GLY A 133 -7.38 16.53 17.35
C GLY A 133 -8.78 16.91 17.84
N ARG A 134 -8.91 18.03 18.57
CA ARG A 134 -10.21 18.64 18.85
C ARG A 134 -10.85 19.10 17.55
N ASP A 135 -10.11 19.88 16.76
CA ASP A 135 -10.54 20.34 15.44
C ASP A 135 -9.87 19.51 14.35
N TYR A 136 -10.66 18.95 13.44
CA TYR A 136 -10.17 18.06 12.38
C TYR A 136 -11.02 18.18 11.12
N PHE A 137 -10.55 17.56 10.05
CA PHE A 137 -11.24 17.50 8.78
C PHE A 137 -11.52 16.05 8.39
N GLU A 138 -12.78 15.77 8.06
CA GLU A 138 -13.21 14.53 7.43
C GLU A 138 -13.31 14.71 5.92
N VAL A 139 -13.16 13.62 5.17
CA VAL A 139 -13.36 13.61 3.70
C VAL A 139 -14.70 12.96 3.38
N HIS A 140 -15.35 13.45 2.33
CA HIS A 140 -16.59 12.87 1.80
C HIS A 140 -16.46 11.36 1.61
N GLN A 141 -17.35 10.59 2.25
CA GLN A 141 -17.17 9.13 2.34
C GLN A 141 -17.34 8.43 0.99
N GLU A 142 -18.22 8.90 0.11
CA GLU A 142 -18.35 8.34 -1.24
C GLU A 142 -17.05 8.51 -2.03
N TYR A 143 -16.47 9.72 -2.00
CA TYR A 143 -15.19 9.99 -2.64
C TYR A 143 -14.07 9.12 -2.05
N ALA A 144 -14.02 9.00 -0.72
CA ALA A 144 -13.02 8.21 -0.03
C ALA A 144 -13.08 6.72 -0.41
N GLN A 145 -14.30 6.17 -0.52
CA GLN A 145 -14.52 4.77 -0.90
C GLN A 145 -14.23 4.52 -2.37
N LEU A 146 -14.71 5.38 -3.27
CA LEU A 146 -14.44 5.28 -4.71
C LEU A 146 -12.93 5.40 -5.02
N SER A 147 -12.22 6.24 -4.26
CA SER A 147 -10.76 6.42 -4.41
C SER A 147 -9.93 5.34 -3.69
N GLY A 148 -10.55 4.53 -2.83
CA GLY A 148 -9.89 3.51 -2.01
C GLY A 148 -8.90 4.07 -0.99
N ILE A 149 -9.21 5.23 -0.39
CA ILE A 149 -8.28 5.96 0.49
C ILE A 149 -8.68 5.88 1.95
N HIS A 150 -7.67 5.83 2.83
CA HIS A 150 -7.85 5.65 4.27
C HIS A 150 -7.02 6.67 5.07
N TRP A 151 -7.60 7.23 6.14
CA TRP A 151 -6.88 8.17 7.00
C TRP A 151 -5.66 7.52 7.67
N ARG A 152 -4.49 8.16 7.54
CA ARG A 152 -3.21 7.76 8.16
C ARG A 152 -2.67 8.90 9.03
N PRO A 153 -2.81 8.84 10.36
CA PRO A 153 -2.37 9.91 11.27
C PRO A 153 -0.90 10.30 11.10
N GLU A 154 -0.02 9.34 10.86
CA GLU A 154 1.42 9.53 10.67
C GLU A 154 1.80 10.30 9.39
N LYS A 155 0.87 10.38 8.44
CA LYS A 155 0.98 11.18 7.20
C LYS A 155 0.15 12.46 7.24
N ARG A 156 -0.83 12.55 8.16
CA ARG A 156 -1.92 13.54 8.14
C ARG A 156 -2.60 13.61 6.78
N ALA A 157 -2.93 12.44 6.25
CA ALA A 157 -3.47 12.31 4.91
C ALA A 157 -4.35 11.07 4.79
N TYR A 158 -5.30 11.11 3.85
CA TYR A 158 -5.96 9.92 3.34
C TYR A 158 -5.07 9.32 2.26
N CYS A 159 -4.69 8.07 2.46
CA CYS A 159 -3.68 7.38 1.68
C CYS A 159 -4.21 6.05 1.11
N ARG A 160 -3.57 5.59 0.05
CA ARG A 160 -3.71 4.23 -0.51
C ARG A 160 -2.34 3.68 -0.87
N PHE A 161 -2.26 2.39 -1.20
CA PHE A 161 -1.04 1.84 -1.80
C PHE A 161 -1.06 2.10 -3.31
N ASN A 162 0.06 2.58 -3.85
CA ASN A 162 0.24 2.70 -5.30
C ASN A 162 0.64 1.35 -5.92
N GLU A 163 0.87 1.33 -7.24
CA GLU A 163 1.28 0.12 -7.97
C GLU A 163 2.62 -0.49 -7.51
N HIS A 164 3.44 0.28 -6.79
CA HIS A 164 4.69 -0.19 -6.19
C HIS A 164 4.49 -0.71 -4.77
N GLY A 165 3.27 -0.73 -4.23
CA GLY A 165 3.00 -1.08 -2.83
C GLY A 165 3.47 -0.04 -1.82
N ASP A 166 3.78 1.18 -2.27
CA ASP A 166 4.18 2.30 -1.43
C ASP A 166 2.97 3.14 -1.02
N LEU A 167 3.01 3.67 0.19
CA LEU A 167 1.91 4.46 0.74
C LEU A 167 1.90 5.86 0.11
N GLU A 168 0.89 6.12 -0.70
CA GLU A 168 0.65 7.37 -1.42
C GLU A 168 -0.42 8.21 -0.70
N SER A 169 -0.14 9.49 -0.48
CA SER A 169 -1.13 10.46 0.03
C SER A 169 -1.96 11.03 -1.13
N VAL A 170 -3.28 10.86 -1.06
CA VAL A 170 -4.23 11.33 -2.09
C VAL A 170 -4.96 12.60 -1.64
N VAL A 171 -5.30 12.69 -0.35
CA VAL A 171 -5.81 13.91 0.27
C VAL A 171 -4.93 14.25 1.45
N SER A 172 -4.27 15.41 1.41
CA SER A 172 -3.37 15.87 2.46
C SER A 172 -4.03 16.96 3.29
N ILE A 173 -3.92 16.87 4.61
CA ILE A 173 -4.57 17.78 5.54
C ILE A 173 -3.55 18.32 6.54
N ILE A 174 -3.58 19.62 6.77
CA ILE A 174 -2.87 20.28 7.86
C ILE A 174 -3.83 21.24 8.56
N THR A 175 -3.70 21.35 9.89
CA THR A 175 -4.50 22.28 10.69
C THR A 175 -3.62 23.29 11.43
N ARG A 176 -4.22 24.35 11.97
CA ARG A 176 -3.53 25.32 12.84
C ARG A 176 -3.09 24.72 14.18
N GLU A 177 -3.65 23.57 14.58
CA GLU A 177 -3.19 22.83 15.78
C GLU A 177 -1.85 22.14 15.53
N ASP A 178 -1.48 21.92 14.26
CA ASP A 178 -0.24 21.24 13.92
C ASP A 178 0.99 22.13 14.14
N LYS A 179 2.01 21.54 14.79
CA LYS A 179 3.27 22.23 15.07
C LYS A 179 3.89 22.84 13.80
N GLY A 180 4.06 24.16 13.81
CA GLY A 180 4.67 24.91 12.71
C GLY A 180 3.70 25.29 11.58
N SER A 181 2.40 25.03 11.74
CA SER A 181 1.36 25.47 10.82
C SER A 181 0.57 26.64 11.40
N ASN A 182 0.28 27.64 10.57
CA ASN A 182 -0.65 28.73 10.84
C ASN A 182 -1.86 28.70 9.89
N ILE A 183 -2.04 27.61 9.16
CA ILE A 183 -3.05 27.44 8.11
C ILE A 183 -3.87 26.16 8.36
N ASN A 184 -5.16 26.22 8.04
CA ASN A 184 -5.94 25.02 7.76
C ASN A 184 -5.94 24.80 6.25
N LEU A 185 -5.43 23.68 5.76
CA LEU A 185 -5.34 23.39 4.33
C LEU A 185 -5.68 21.93 4.08
N ALA A 186 -6.57 21.69 3.11
CA ALA A 186 -6.83 20.40 2.52
C ALA A 186 -6.57 20.46 1.01
N SER A 187 -5.69 19.58 0.52
CA SER A 187 -5.37 19.45 -0.90
C SER A 187 -5.57 18.03 -1.39
N PHE A 188 -5.93 17.91 -2.66
CA PHE A 188 -6.30 16.66 -3.32
C PHE A 188 -5.41 16.46 -4.54
N LYS A 189 -4.95 15.22 -4.75
CA LYS A 189 -4.40 14.84 -6.05
C LYS A 189 -5.47 14.97 -7.13
N TRP A 190 -5.10 15.57 -8.26
CA TRP A 190 -6.02 15.89 -9.34
C TRP A 190 -6.58 14.64 -10.01
N GLU A 191 -5.75 13.63 -10.32
CA GLU A 191 -6.20 12.47 -11.09
C GLU A 191 -7.39 11.72 -10.41
N PRO A 192 -7.35 11.34 -9.13
CA PRO A 192 -8.51 10.71 -8.47
C PRO A 192 -9.72 11.64 -8.35
N LEU A 193 -9.50 12.95 -8.13
CA LEU A 193 -10.58 13.92 -8.09
C LEU A 193 -11.25 14.08 -9.47
N GLU A 194 -10.47 14.10 -10.55
CA GLU A 194 -10.96 14.18 -11.92
C GLU A 194 -11.75 12.92 -12.32
N GLU A 195 -11.30 11.74 -11.90
CA GLU A 195 -12.05 10.49 -12.07
C GLU A 195 -13.42 10.58 -11.38
N TYR A 196 -13.48 11.12 -10.16
CA TYR A 196 -14.74 11.35 -9.44
C TYR A 196 -15.64 12.37 -10.14
N LEU A 197 -15.10 13.52 -10.56
CA LEU A 197 -15.84 14.58 -11.26
C LEU A 197 -16.43 14.09 -12.58
N ALA A 198 -15.67 13.32 -13.36
CA ALA A 198 -16.13 12.75 -14.62
C ALA A 198 -17.23 11.69 -14.41
N ALA A 199 -17.05 10.80 -13.44
CA ALA A 199 -18.03 9.76 -13.13
C ALA A 199 -19.35 10.32 -12.58
N SER A 200 -19.30 11.47 -11.90
CA SER A 200 -20.47 12.17 -11.34
C SER A 200 -21.04 13.26 -12.24
N ASP A 201 -20.56 13.39 -13.48
CA ASP A 201 -20.90 14.48 -14.42
C ASP A 201 -20.95 15.85 -13.74
N SER A 202 -19.87 16.17 -13.03
CA SER A 202 -19.78 17.36 -12.17
C SER A 202 -18.51 18.15 -12.43
N SER A 203 -18.50 19.40 -12.00
CA SER A 203 -17.32 20.27 -11.99
C SER A 203 -17.02 20.71 -10.56
N LEU A 204 -15.76 21.05 -10.29
CA LEU A 204 -15.40 21.65 -9.02
C LEU A 204 -15.65 23.16 -9.09
N VAL A 205 -16.43 23.71 -8.16
CA VAL A 205 -16.62 25.15 -8.03
C VAL A 205 -15.90 25.62 -6.78
N ARG A 206 -14.95 26.54 -6.97
CA ARG A 206 -14.07 27.08 -5.95
C ARG A 206 -14.42 28.53 -5.67
N MET A 207 -14.87 28.82 -4.45
CA MET A 207 -14.97 30.18 -3.94
C MET A 207 -13.65 30.59 -3.30
N PHE A 208 -13.24 31.83 -3.53
CA PHE A 208 -12.09 32.44 -2.88
C PHE A 208 -12.45 33.81 -2.32
N ASP A 209 -11.84 34.16 -1.19
CA ASP A 209 -11.97 35.45 -0.53
C ASP A 209 -10.61 35.85 0.06
N PHE A 210 -10.04 36.93 -0.46
CA PHE A 210 -8.78 37.51 0.00
C PHE A 210 -9.09 38.85 0.65
N THR A 211 -8.88 38.97 1.95
CA THR A 211 -9.06 40.23 2.68
C THR A 211 -7.70 40.73 3.13
N LEU A 212 -7.09 41.62 2.35
CA LEU A 212 -5.71 42.06 2.48
C LEU A 212 -5.66 43.45 3.13
N PHE A 213 -5.15 43.56 4.36
CA PHE A 213 -5.15 44.81 5.12
C PHE A 213 -4.06 44.86 6.20
N ARG A 214 -3.77 46.05 6.72
CA ARG A 214 -2.99 46.21 7.96
C ARG A 214 -3.92 46.35 9.16
N LYS A 215 -3.81 45.41 10.12
CA LYS A 215 -4.63 45.39 11.34
C LYS A 215 -4.64 46.71 12.14
N SER A 216 -3.52 47.43 12.15
CA SER A 216 -3.38 48.68 12.90
C SER A 216 -4.00 49.90 12.22
N GLY A 217 -4.40 49.81 10.95
CA GLY A 217 -4.86 50.97 10.15
C GLY A 217 -6.26 50.84 9.53
N PHE A 218 -6.89 49.66 9.61
CA PHE A 218 -8.19 49.43 8.99
C PHE A 218 -9.35 49.78 9.93
N ASN A 219 -10.16 50.76 9.54
CA ASN A 219 -11.30 51.28 10.32
C ASN A 219 -12.67 50.93 9.73
N GLY A 220 -12.71 50.07 8.72
CA GLY A 220 -13.93 49.67 8.01
C GLY A 220 -13.88 49.93 6.50
N TRP A 221 -14.86 49.37 5.79
CA TRP A 221 -15.00 49.53 4.35
C TRP A 221 -15.74 50.83 4.00
N PRO A 222 -15.36 51.53 2.91
CA PRO A 222 -16.15 52.63 2.39
C PRO A 222 -17.51 52.13 1.88
N ASN A 223 -18.50 53.02 1.86
CA ASN A 223 -19.82 52.72 1.29
C ASN A 223 -19.81 52.83 -0.24
N GLU A 224 -18.92 52.07 -0.88
CA GLU A 224 -18.73 52.03 -2.33
C GLU A 224 -18.95 50.60 -2.83
N PRO A 225 -19.60 50.41 -3.98
CA PRO A 225 -19.77 49.08 -4.56
C PRO A 225 -18.41 48.54 -5.05
N PRO A 226 -18.12 47.24 -4.86
CA PRO A 226 -16.92 46.64 -5.44
C PRO A 226 -17.00 46.63 -6.97
N GLN A 227 -15.83 46.75 -7.62
CA GLN A 227 -15.68 46.57 -9.06
C GLN A 227 -15.80 45.09 -9.41
N LYS A 228 -16.49 44.77 -10.51
CA LYS A 228 -16.62 43.39 -11.02
C LYS A 228 -15.59 43.15 -12.13
N PHE A 229 -14.94 42.00 -12.10
CA PHE A 229 -13.94 41.54 -13.06
C PHE A 229 -14.35 40.19 -13.63
N TYR A 230 -14.14 40.03 -14.94
CA TYR A 230 -14.52 38.84 -15.70
C TYR A 230 -13.33 38.40 -16.56
N ASP A 231 -12.52 37.49 -16.04
CA ASP A 231 -11.40 36.94 -16.82
C ASP A 231 -11.91 35.93 -17.85
N SER A 232 -12.92 35.15 -17.48
CA SER A 232 -13.63 34.18 -18.33
C SER A 232 -14.96 33.78 -17.70
N ASP A 233 -15.78 33.01 -18.41
CA ASP A 233 -17.01 32.41 -17.88
C ASP A 233 -16.77 31.48 -16.67
N HIS A 234 -15.51 31.09 -16.43
CA HIS A 234 -15.12 30.16 -15.36
C HIS A 234 -14.22 30.80 -14.31
N PHE A 235 -13.94 32.09 -14.40
CA PHE A 235 -13.14 32.83 -13.43
C PHE A 235 -13.57 34.29 -13.38
N PHE A 236 -14.28 34.64 -12.33
CA PHE A 236 -14.84 35.98 -12.13
C PHE A 236 -14.82 36.36 -10.66
N TYR A 237 -14.68 37.65 -10.39
CA TYR A 237 -14.54 38.14 -9.03
C TYR A 237 -15.01 39.59 -8.89
N ARG A 238 -15.19 40.01 -7.65
CA ARG A 238 -15.40 41.41 -7.29
C ARG A 238 -14.29 41.86 -6.36
N GLN A 239 -13.86 43.10 -6.52
CA GLN A 239 -12.79 43.67 -5.72
C GLN A 239 -13.15 45.09 -5.29
N LEU A 240 -12.91 45.41 -4.02
CA LEU A 240 -12.92 46.76 -3.50
C LEU A 240 -11.52 47.08 -2.98
N VAL A 241 -10.88 48.10 -3.53
CA VAL A 241 -9.54 48.55 -3.11
C VAL A 241 -9.67 49.92 -2.47
N VAL A 242 -9.19 50.04 -1.24
CA VAL A 242 -8.90 51.30 -0.56
C VAL A 242 -7.40 51.54 -0.68
N PRO A 243 -6.95 52.43 -1.59
CA PRO A 243 -5.54 52.60 -1.89
C PRO A 243 -4.68 52.78 -0.64
N ASN A 244 -3.56 52.06 -0.61
CA ASN A 244 -2.57 52.08 0.48
C ASN A 244 -3.11 51.66 1.86
N ASN A 245 -4.31 51.07 1.95
CA ASN A 245 -4.93 50.71 3.23
C ASN A 245 -5.39 49.25 3.28
N ALA A 246 -6.34 48.87 2.43
CA ALA A 246 -6.95 47.55 2.46
C ALA A 246 -7.65 47.23 1.14
N ALA A 247 -7.84 45.94 0.87
CA ALA A 247 -8.73 45.49 -0.18
C ALA A 247 -9.37 44.15 0.18
N TYR A 248 -10.56 43.90 -0.36
CA TYR A 248 -11.08 42.53 -0.41
C TYR A 248 -11.31 42.12 -1.86
N THR A 249 -10.98 40.87 -2.17
CA THR A 249 -11.17 40.25 -3.47
C THR A 249 -11.91 38.94 -3.26
N ARG A 250 -13.15 38.85 -3.73
CA ARG A 250 -13.97 37.64 -3.61
C ARG A 250 -14.42 37.18 -4.98
N GLY A 251 -14.32 35.90 -5.28
CA GLY A 251 -14.72 35.37 -6.57
C GLY A 251 -14.98 33.88 -6.60
N ILE A 252 -15.28 33.42 -7.81
CA ILE A 252 -15.60 32.03 -8.13
C ILE A 252 -14.71 31.58 -9.28
N GLN A 253 -14.23 30.35 -9.18
CA GLN A 253 -13.56 29.63 -10.24
C GLN A 253 -14.21 28.27 -10.46
N ILE A 254 -14.55 27.97 -11.71
CA ILE A 254 -15.09 26.66 -12.12
C ILE A 254 -13.95 25.86 -12.75
N ILE A 255 -13.67 24.68 -12.20
CA ILE A 255 -12.61 23.78 -12.66
C ILE A 255 -13.27 22.52 -13.20
N ARG A 256 -13.15 22.32 -14.51
CA ARG A 256 -13.66 21.14 -15.22
C ARG A 256 -12.57 20.09 -15.38
N SER A 257 -12.98 18.87 -15.75
CA SER A 257 -12.05 17.84 -16.21
C SER A 257 -11.15 18.37 -17.33
N ARG A 258 -9.85 18.10 -17.23
CA ARG A 258 -8.81 18.44 -18.20
C ARG A 258 -8.78 17.43 -19.34
N ARG A 259 -9.10 16.16 -19.04
CA ARG A 259 -9.22 15.06 -20.00
C ARG A 259 -10.67 14.88 -20.46
N SER A 260 -10.87 14.28 -21.62
CA SER A 260 -12.21 13.88 -22.08
C SER A 260 -12.78 12.78 -21.19
N GLN A 261 -14.11 12.73 -21.05
CA GLN A 261 -14.79 11.66 -20.30
C GLN A 261 -14.43 10.28 -20.84
N GLU A 262 -14.30 10.13 -22.17
CA GLU A 262 -13.92 8.87 -22.82
C GLU A 262 -12.52 8.38 -22.38
N ALA A 263 -11.55 9.28 -22.30
CA ALA A 263 -10.20 8.94 -21.83
C ALA A 263 -10.22 8.55 -20.35
N ILE A 264 -10.91 9.33 -19.51
CA ILE A 264 -11.01 9.07 -18.07
C ILE A 264 -11.70 7.73 -17.81
N PHE A 265 -12.81 7.43 -18.50
CA PHE A 265 -13.53 6.17 -18.34
C PHE A 265 -12.71 4.98 -18.84
N THR A 266 -11.91 5.18 -19.89
CA THR A 266 -10.98 4.15 -20.35
C THR A 266 -9.93 3.87 -19.27
N ASP A 267 -9.33 4.91 -18.68
CA ASP A 267 -8.36 4.77 -17.60
C ASP A 267 -8.95 4.09 -16.35
N ILE A 268 -10.18 4.42 -15.95
CA ILE A 268 -10.88 3.77 -14.82
C ILE A 268 -11.09 2.28 -15.12
N LYS A 269 -11.64 1.95 -16.30
CA LYS A 269 -11.86 0.56 -16.72
C LYS A 269 -10.55 -0.21 -16.78
N ASP A 270 -9.53 0.39 -17.39
CA ASP A 270 -8.19 -0.18 -17.49
C ASP A 270 -7.55 -0.34 -16.12
N GLY A 271 -7.84 0.53 -15.15
CA GLY A 271 -7.45 0.35 -13.75
C GLY A 271 -8.08 -0.91 -13.15
N TRP A 272 -9.38 -1.11 -13.34
CA TRP A 272 -10.10 -2.29 -12.82
C TRP A 272 -9.61 -3.62 -13.40
N ILE A 273 -9.27 -3.64 -14.69
CA ILE A 273 -8.76 -4.84 -15.37
C ILE A 273 -7.22 -4.92 -15.38
N GLY A 274 -6.54 -3.99 -14.70
CA GLY A 274 -5.08 -3.96 -14.57
C GLY A 274 -4.34 -3.75 -15.89
N LYS A 275 -4.84 -2.90 -16.78
CA LYS A 275 -4.24 -2.50 -18.07
C LYS A 275 -3.76 -1.05 -18.12
N LYS A 276 -4.09 -0.21 -17.12
CA LYS A 276 -3.79 1.23 -17.13
C LYS A 276 -2.28 1.47 -17.28
N ASN A 277 -1.91 2.30 -18.27
CA ASN A 277 -0.52 2.71 -18.56
C ASN A 277 0.50 1.57 -18.73
N LYS A 278 0.07 0.37 -19.14
CA LYS A 278 0.98 -0.78 -19.24
C LYS A 278 1.92 -0.69 -20.44
N LYS A 279 3.21 -0.64 -20.12
CA LYS A 279 4.30 -1.01 -21.02
C LYS A 279 4.60 -2.51 -20.83
N TYR A 280 5.13 -3.13 -21.88
CA TYR A 280 5.39 -4.56 -21.91
C TYR A 280 6.86 -4.83 -22.24
N ALA A 281 7.50 -5.67 -21.43
CA ALA A 281 8.87 -6.13 -21.66
C ALA A 281 8.88 -7.41 -22.52
N GLU A 282 10.00 -7.66 -23.20
CA GLU A 282 10.22 -8.90 -23.95
C GLU A 282 11.20 -9.80 -23.22
N PHE A 283 10.82 -11.05 -23.00
CA PHE A 283 11.63 -12.04 -22.30
C PHE A 283 12.10 -13.15 -23.24
N ILE A 284 13.32 -13.62 -23.07
CA ILE A 284 13.79 -14.91 -23.60
C ILE A 284 12.97 -15.99 -22.90
N ALA A 285 12.17 -16.70 -23.68
CA ALA A 285 11.24 -17.71 -23.21
C ALA A 285 11.22 -18.93 -24.14
N ASN A 286 10.77 -20.05 -23.58
CA ASN A 286 10.55 -21.28 -24.34
C ASN A 286 9.16 -21.22 -24.99
N ASP A 287 9.12 -20.90 -26.28
CA ASP A 287 7.90 -20.87 -27.10
C ASP A 287 7.43 -22.31 -27.31
N TRP A 288 6.61 -22.80 -26.37
CA TRP A 288 6.09 -24.16 -26.42
C TRP A 288 5.22 -24.44 -27.62
N ARG A 289 4.58 -23.40 -28.16
CA ARG A 289 3.73 -23.57 -29.34
C ARG A 289 4.57 -23.88 -30.57
N ASN A 290 5.63 -23.12 -30.77
CA ASN A 290 6.47 -23.21 -31.96
C ASN A 290 7.75 -24.04 -31.75
N GLY A 291 7.94 -24.61 -30.56
CA GLY A 291 9.07 -25.50 -30.23
C GLY A 291 10.44 -24.82 -30.30
N ARG A 292 10.55 -23.55 -29.92
CA ARG A 292 11.80 -22.77 -30.04
C ARG A 292 12.05 -21.84 -28.86
N ILE A 293 13.30 -21.44 -28.67
CA ILE A 293 13.63 -20.32 -27.76
C ILE A 293 13.47 -19.02 -28.54
N ALA A 294 12.68 -18.09 -28.04
CA ALA A 294 12.40 -16.81 -28.68
C ALA A 294 12.28 -15.68 -27.65
N LYS A 295 12.39 -14.43 -28.11
CA LYS A 295 11.94 -13.28 -27.33
C LYS A 295 10.44 -13.15 -27.48
N ILE A 296 9.72 -13.15 -26.36
CA ILE A 296 8.26 -13.05 -26.30
C ILE A 296 7.89 -11.82 -25.49
N SER A 297 7.10 -10.93 -26.08
CA SER A 297 6.54 -9.76 -25.41
C SER A 297 5.45 -10.17 -24.41
N THR A 298 5.41 -9.50 -23.26
CA THR A 298 4.31 -9.61 -22.30
C THR A 298 3.04 -8.88 -22.76
N ASP A 299 3.03 -8.23 -23.92
CA ASP A 299 1.82 -7.60 -24.46
C ASP A 299 0.72 -8.66 -24.76
N PRO A 300 -0.53 -8.47 -24.28
CA PRO A 300 -1.68 -9.31 -24.64
C PRO A 300 -1.81 -9.62 -26.12
N SER A 301 -1.56 -8.64 -26.98
CA SER A 301 -1.68 -8.75 -28.43
C SER A 301 -0.54 -9.57 -29.07
N SER A 302 0.54 -9.82 -28.35
CA SER A 302 1.73 -10.54 -28.84
C SER A 302 1.74 -12.03 -28.51
N THR A 303 0.71 -12.54 -27.83
CA THR A 303 0.57 -13.94 -27.43
C THR A 303 -0.82 -14.46 -27.76
N THR A 304 -1.01 -15.77 -27.75
CA THR A 304 -2.33 -16.39 -27.86
C THR A 304 -2.56 -17.39 -26.72
N ASN A 305 -3.79 -17.84 -26.55
CA ASN A 305 -4.17 -18.91 -25.62
C ASN A 305 -4.55 -20.19 -26.39
N TYR A 306 -4.82 -21.29 -25.68
CA TYR A 306 -5.15 -22.57 -26.31
C TYR A 306 -6.48 -22.57 -27.09
N PHE A 307 -7.37 -21.61 -26.82
CA PHE A 307 -8.70 -21.54 -27.44
C PHE A 307 -8.69 -20.70 -28.72
N GLU A 308 -7.76 -19.74 -28.84
CA GLU A 308 -7.67 -18.77 -29.93
C GLU A 308 -6.40 -18.95 -30.78
N ALA A 309 -5.71 -20.08 -30.60
CA ALA A 309 -4.47 -20.36 -31.33
C ALA A 309 -4.71 -20.55 -32.83
N GLU A 310 -5.89 -21.05 -33.22
CA GLU A 310 -6.22 -21.31 -34.61
C GLU A 310 -6.18 -20.01 -35.44
N GLY A 311 -5.48 -20.02 -36.57
CA GLY A 311 -5.41 -18.87 -37.48
C GLY A 311 -4.29 -17.85 -37.23
N ASN A 312 -3.42 -18.05 -36.23
CA ASN A 312 -2.20 -17.25 -36.05
C ASN A 312 -0.98 -18.13 -35.69
N SER A 313 0.21 -17.55 -35.53
CA SER A 313 1.44 -18.25 -35.11
C SER A 313 2.07 -17.66 -33.84
N LEU A 314 1.30 -16.90 -33.05
CA LEU A 314 1.76 -16.26 -31.83
C LEU A 314 2.13 -17.29 -30.77
N PRO A 315 3.16 -17.05 -29.93
CA PRO A 315 3.49 -17.93 -28.82
C PRO A 315 2.32 -18.09 -27.84
N PHE A 316 2.27 -19.23 -27.14
CA PHE A 316 1.32 -19.38 -26.04
C PHE A 316 1.65 -18.43 -24.90
N GLU A 317 0.64 -17.82 -24.29
CA GLU A 317 0.83 -16.94 -23.13
C GLU A 317 1.34 -17.68 -21.87
N LEU A 318 1.19 -19.01 -21.84
CA LEU A 318 1.81 -19.90 -20.85
C LEU A 318 3.23 -20.36 -21.22
N SER A 319 3.84 -19.80 -22.27
CA SER A 319 5.25 -20.05 -22.55
C SER A 319 6.10 -19.58 -21.37
N PRO A 320 6.98 -20.42 -20.79
CA PRO A 320 7.76 -20.05 -19.62
C PRO A 320 9.01 -19.25 -20.00
N ALA A 321 9.26 -18.15 -19.27
CA ALA A 321 10.54 -17.46 -19.22
C ALA A 321 11.36 -17.95 -18.02
N PHE A 322 12.69 -17.91 -18.14
CA PHE A 322 13.62 -18.43 -17.13
C PHE A 322 14.53 -17.32 -16.62
N PHE A 323 14.90 -17.43 -15.34
CA PHE A 323 15.59 -16.38 -14.60
C PHE A 323 16.61 -16.99 -13.66
N ARG A 324 17.72 -16.28 -13.46
CA ARG A 324 18.64 -16.59 -12.37
C ARG A 324 17.95 -16.37 -11.01
N PRO A 325 18.22 -17.21 -9.98
CA PRO A 325 17.49 -17.18 -8.71
C PRO A 325 17.63 -15.86 -7.94
N GLU A 326 18.64 -15.05 -8.23
CA GLU A 326 18.86 -13.73 -7.63
C GLU A 326 17.71 -12.76 -7.88
N VAL A 327 16.85 -13.02 -8.89
CA VAL A 327 15.64 -12.22 -9.16
C VAL A 327 14.74 -12.10 -7.92
N LEU A 328 14.77 -13.10 -7.04
CA LEU A 328 13.95 -13.14 -5.82
C LEU A 328 14.60 -12.44 -4.61
N LEU A 329 15.90 -12.12 -4.65
CA LEU A 329 16.61 -11.51 -3.52
C LEU A 329 16.03 -10.16 -3.12
N LYS A 330 15.63 -9.33 -4.09
CA LYS A 330 14.95 -8.05 -3.87
C LYS A 330 13.74 -8.21 -2.94
N TYR A 331 12.92 -9.23 -3.20
CA TYR A 331 11.68 -9.46 -2.46
C TYR A 331 11.94 -10.11 -1.09
N LYS A 332 12.96 -10.97 -0.99
CA LYS A 332 13.37 -11.57 0.29
C LYS A 332 13.99 -10.55 1.26
N ALA A 333 14.56 -9.46 0.73
CA ALA A 333 15.22 -8.41 1.52
C ALA A 333 14.24 -7.46 2.23
N ASP A 334 13.12 -7.10 1.59
CA ASP A 334 12.10 -6.20 2.18
C ASP A 334 10.80 -6.96 2.50
N ARG A 335 10.83 -7.66 3.64
CA ARG A 335 9.75 -8.54 4.12
C ARG A 335 8.54 -7.82 4.71
N ASP A 336 8.59 -6.49 4.85
CA ASP A 336 7.43 -5.68 5.25
C ASP A 336 6.65 -5.16 4.03
N LYS A 337 7.27 -5.24 2.84
CA LYS A 337 6.67 -4.87 1.56
C LYS A 337 6.29 -6.07 0.71
N TYR A 338 7.12 -7.11 0.69
CA TYR A 338 6.91 -8.28 -0.14
C TYR A 338 6.72 -9.55 0.68
N THR A 339 5.89 -10.45 0.15
CA THR A 339 5.80 -11.83 0.62
C THR A 339 6.26 -12.75 -0.50
N VAL A 340 7.26 -13.57 -0.23
CA VAL A 340 7.72 -14.62 -1.15
C VAL A 340 7.15 -15.93 -0.63
N GLY A 341 6.19 -16.48 -1.35
CA GLY A 341 5.66 -17.81 -1.12
C GLY A 341 6.40 -18.84 -1.97
N GLU A 342 5.95 -20.09 -1.88
CA GLU A 342 6.55 -21.21 -2.61
C GLU A 342 6.49 -21.04 -4.14
N ARG A 343 5.35 -20.53 -4.63
CA ARG A 343 5.08 -20.37 -6.06
C ARG A 343 4.51 -19.00 -6.43
N GLU A 344 4.69 -18.04 -5.53
CA GLU A 344 4.23 -16.67 -5.78
C GLU A 344 5.10 -15.63 -5.08
N VAL A 345 5.09 -14.42 -5.64
CA VAL A 345 5.60 -13.21 -4.99
C VAL A 345 4.47 -12.21 -4.96
N THR A 346 4.20 -11.63 -3.80
CA THR A 346 3.18 -10.59 -3.65
C THR A 346 3.80 -9.31 -3.11
N CYS A 347 3.28 -8.17 -3.56
CA CYS A 347 3.62 -6.85 -3.04
C CYS A 347 2.38 -6.24 -2.39
N ARG A 348 2.20 -6.47 -1.08
CA ARG A 348 1.01 -6.07 -0.31
C ARG A 348 -0.28 -6.35 -1.10
N ALA A 349 -1.05 -5.31 -1.42
CA ALA A 349 -2.25 -5.37 -2.24
C ALA A 349 -2.05 -4.82 -3.67
N ALA A 350 -0.83 -4.44 -4.03
CA ALA A 350 -0.54 -3.78 -5.31
C ALA A 350 -0.49 -4.77 -6.48
N TRP A 351 0.23 -5.89 -6.31
CA TRP A 351 0.34 -6.92 -7.34
C TRP A 351 0.76 -8.27 -6.76
N TYR A 352 0.56 -9.31 -7.55
CA TYR A 352 1.09 -10.65 -7.31
C TYR A 352 1.64 -11.24 -8.61
N LEU A 353 2.71 -12.03 -8.50
CA LEU A 353 3.19 -12.95 -9.52
C LEU A 353 2.93 -14.35 -9.03
N LYS A 354 2.13 -15.13 -9.77
CA LYS A 354 1.86 -16.54 -9.48
C LYS A 354 2.55 -17.44 -10.49
N GLY A 355 2.56 -18.73 -10.20
CA GLY A 355 3.08 -19.73 -11.13
C GLY A 355 4.61 -19.69 -11.27
N ILE A 356 5.31 -19.10 -10.28
CA ILE A 356 6.77 -19.21 -10.24
C ILE A 356 7.18 -20.53 -9.62
N ASP A 357 8.27 -21.12 -10.08
CA ASP A 357 8.88 -22.29 -9.43
C ASP A 357 10.33 -22.44 -9.89
N VAL A 358 11.12 -23.25 -9.19
CA VAL A 358 12.55 -23.50 -9.47
C VAL A 358 12.70 -24.85 -10.16
N ASN A 359 13.37 -24.89 -11.30
CA ASN A 359 13.63 -26.13 -12.03
C ASN A 359 14.88 -26.87 -11.53
N GLU A 360 15.14 -28.06 -12.08
CA GLU A 360 16.28 -28.91 -11.69
C GLU A 360 17.65 -28.26 -11.95
N ALA A 361 17.72 -27.23 -12.80
CA ALA A 361 18.94 -26.48 -13.07
C ALA A 361 19.07 -25.22 -12.18
N GLY A 362 18.23 -25.07 -11.15
CA GLY A 362 18.23 -23.92 -10.24
C GLY A 362 17.66 -22.63 -10.83
N GLN A 363 17.02 -22.69 -12.00
CA GLN A 363 16.41 -21.51 -12.62
C GLN A 363 15.00 -21.29 -12.08
N VAL A 364 14.68 -20.05 -11.74
CA VAL A 364 13.30 -19.63 -11.49
C VAL A 364 12.62 -19.50 -12.85
N HIS A 365 11.43 -20.07 -13.01
CA HIS A 365 10.59 -19.81 -14.18
C HIS A 365 9.33 -19.05 -13.81
N ALA A 366 8.77 -18.33 -14.78
CA ALA A 366 7.46 -17.66 -14.69
C ALA A 366 6.80 -17.65 -16.07
N TYR A 367 5.46 -17.64 -16.12
CA TYR A 367 4.72 -17.58 -17.38
C TYR A 367 4.60 -16.15 -17.92
N ILE A 368 4.63 -15.99 -19.24
CA ILE A 368 4.51 -14.68 -19.89
C ILE A 368 3.21 -13.96 -19.49
N CYS A 369 2.09 -14.68 -19.38
CA CYS A 369 0.81 -14.11 -18.95
C CYS A 369 0.82 -13.59 -17.51
N ASP A 370 1.63 -14.17 -16.62
CA ASP A 370 1.75 -13.75 -15.23
C ASP A 370 2.73 -12.56 -15.11
N LEU A 371 3.85 -12.59 -15.85
CA LEU A 371 4.79 -11.46 -15.93
C LEU A 371 4.11 -10.18 -16.46
N ARG A 372 3.18 -10.30 -17.40
CA ARG A 372 2.32 -9.21 -17.89
C ARG A 372 1.55 -8.48 -16.79
N ARG A 373 1.24 -9.15 -15.68
CA ARG A 373 0.46 -8.56 -14.60
C ARG A 373 1.27 -7.60 -13.74
N LEU A 374 2.59 -7.73 -13.76
CA LEU A 374 3.49 -6.89 -13.01
C LEU A 374 3.54 -5.45 -13.53
N PRO A 375 3.77 -4.46 -12.63
CA PRO A 375 4.18 -3.12 -13.03
C PRO A 375 5.41 -3.18 -13.95
N TYR A 376 5.53 -2.23 -14.87
CA TYR A 376 6.58 -2.28 -15.89
C TYR A 376 7.99 -2.28 -15.28
N GLU A 377 8.21 -1.54 -14.20
CA GLU A 377 9.51 -1.54 -13.50
C GLU A 377 9.84 -2.92 -12.90
N GLU A 378 8.84 -3.65 -12.41
CA GLU A 378 9.03 -5.02 -11.95
C GLU A 378 9.31 -5.95 -13.14
N GLN A 379 8.64 -5.78 -14.28
CA GLN A 379 9.00 -6.53 -15.50
C GLN A 379 10.46 -6.28 -15.91
N LEU A 380 10.94 -5.03 -15.82
CA LEU A 380 12.35 -4.69 -16.09
C LEU A 380 13.32 -5.31 -15.08
N HIS A 381 12.95 -5.35 -13.79
CA HIS A 381 13.72 -6.07 -12.76
C HIS A 381 13.86 -7.54 -13.15
N TRP A 382 12.75 -8.22 -13.44
CA TRP A 382 12.77 -9.61 -13.90
C TRP A 382 13.60 -9.78 -15.18
N LEU A 383 13.48 -8.86 -16.13
CA LEU A 383 14.21 -8.89 -17.39
C LEU A 383 15.74 -8.87 -17.18
N SER A 384 16.24 -8.15 -16.17
CA SER A 384 17.67 -8.10 -15.87
C SER A 384 18.27 -9.45 -15.42
N PHE A 385 17.43 -10.37 -14.95
CA PHE A 385 17.81 -11.73 -14.54
C PHE A 385 17.40 -12.80 -15.56
N ASN A 386 16.75 -12.42 -16.66
CA ASN A 386 16.28 -13.35 -17.67
C ASN A 386 17.44 -14.05 -18.38
N GLU A 387 17.35 -15.37 -18.52
CA GLU A 387 18.34 -16.20 -19.19
C GLU A 387 17.68 -17.32 -20.02
N PRO A 388 18.37 -17.90 -21.01
CA PRO A 388 17.85 -19.05 -21.75
C PRO A 388 17.55 -20.26 -20.83
N PRO A 389 16.55 -21.09 -21.16
CA PRO A 389 16.28 -22.32 -20.42
C PRO A 389 17.48 -23.27 -20.49
N LYS A 390 17.92 -23.75 -19.32
CA LYS A 390 18.89 -24.86 -19.18
C LYS A 390 18.17 -26.22 -19.15
N THR A 391 16.94 -26.24 -18.62
CA THR A 391 16.03 -27.40 -18.60
C THR A 391 14.58 -26.92 -18.68
N SER A 392 13.61 -27.84 -18.66
CA SER A 392 12.18 -27.51 -18.64
C SER A 392 11.75 -26.81 -17.34
N ILE A 393 10.46 -26.48 -17.24
CA ILE A 393 9.86 -26.11 -15.94
C ILE A 393 9.99 -27.27 -14.94
N SER A 394 9.79 -26.98 -13.66
CA SER A 394 9.84 -27.98 -12.60
C SER A 394 8.77 -29.06 -12.84
N LYS A 395 9.07 -30.30 -12.45
CA LYS A 395 8.10 -31.40 -12.51
C LYS A 395 6.83 -31.08 -11.72
N ARG A 396 6.97 -30.40 -10.59
CA ARG A 396 5.89 -29.89 -9.75
C ARG A 396 4.98 -28.94 -10.53
N ALA A 397 5.55 -27.94 -11.21
CA ALA A 397 4.81 -27.00 -12.04
C ALA A 397 4.07 -27.69 -13.18
N PHE A 398 4.72 -28.64 -13.85
CA PHE A 398 4.06 -29.36 -14.94
C PHE A 398 2.82 -30.14 -14.48
N ILE A 399 2.91 -30.85 -13.35
CA ILE A 399 1.79 -31.62 -12.78
C ILE A 399 0.67 -30.67 -12.32
N HIS A 400 1.02 -29.65 -11.56
CA HIS A 400 0.03 -28.74 -10.98
C HIS A 400 -0.66 -27.87 -12.05
N ASP A 401 0.12 -27.20 -12.90
CA ASP A 401 -0.40 -26.15 -13.79
C ASP A 401 -1.02 -26.71 -15.08
N PHE A 402 -0.58 -27.90 -15.55
CA PHE A 402 -1.03 -28.47 -16.83
C PHE A 402 -1.83 -29.76 -16.69
N LYS A 403 -1.52 -30.62 -15.71
CA LYS A 403 -2.34 -31.83 -15.48
C LYS A 403 -3.51 -31.58 -14.54
N GLY A 404 -3.48 -30.50 -13.76
CA GLY A 404 -4.49 -30.24 -12.72
C GLY A 404 -4.47 -31.31 -11.62
N GLU A 405 -3.33 -31.96 -11.42
CA GLU A 405 -3.15 -33.03 -10.44
C GLU A 405 -2.49 -32.48 -9.17
N TRP A 406 -2.89 -33.02 -8.01
CA TRP A 406 -2.17 -32.76 -6.76
C TRP A 406 -0.80 -33.42 -6.81
N VAL A 407 0.22 -32.67 -6.44
CA VAL A 407 1.58 -33.18 -6.37
C VAL A 407 1.67 -34.05 -5.12
N THR A 408 1.94 -35.34 -5.29
CA THR A 408 1.95 -36.32 -4.18
C THR A 408 3.21 -36.28 -3.33
N PHE A 409 4.24 -35.56 -3.76
CA PHE A 409 5.43 -35.26 -2.97
C PHE A 409 5.30 -33.83 -2.43
N MET A 410 5.14 -33.68 -1.11
CA MET A 410 5.27 -32.38 -0.46
C MET A 410 6.75 -32.05 -0.33
N ASP A 411 7.08 -30.80 -0.65
CA ASP A 411 8.39 -30.25 -0.36
C ASP A 411 8.69 -30.38 1.15
N SER A 412 9.95 -30.64 1.53
CA SER A 412 10.28 -30.98 2.93
C SER A 412 9.92 -29.85 3.89
N LEU A 413 10.07 -28.60 3.47
CA LEU A 413 9.58 -27.44 4.23
C LEU A 413 8.05 -27.44 4.40
N GLN A 414 7.28 -27.84 3.39
CA GLN A 414 5.82 -27.90 3.49
C GLN A 414 5.36 -28.94 4.51
N ASN A 415 6.08 -30.05 4.64
CA ASN A 415 5.79 -31.02 5.69
C ASN A 415 5.93 -30.39 7.08
N VAL A 416 7.01 -29.63 7.32
CA VAL A 416 7.19 -28.85 8.55
C VAL A 416 6.03 -27.87 8.75
N LEU A 417 5.73 -27.03 7.76
CA LEU A 417 4.66 -26.02 7.86
C LEU A 417 3.29 -26.66 8.11
N SER A 418 3.01 -27.82 7.52
CA SER A 418 1.74 -28.53 7.72
C SER A 418 1.55 -28.99 9.16
N ILE A 419 2.61 -29.51 9.80
CA ILE A 419 2.58 -29.95 11.20
C ILE A 419 2.42 -28.73 12.11
N ILE A 420 3.19 -27.67 11.86
CA ILE A 420 3.14 -26.45 12.65
C ILE A 420 1.77 -25.77 12.56
N ARG A 421 1.18 -25.67 11.36
CA ARG A 421 -0.19 -25.15 11.17
C ARG A 421 -1.22 -25.99 11.90
N ARG A 422 -1.07 -27.33 11.89
CA ARG A 422 -1.93 -28.23 12.67
C ARG A 422 -1.82 -27.97 14.16
N TRP A 423 -0.61 -27.92 14.73
CA TRP A 423 -0.40 -27.62 16.15
C TRP A 423 -0.97 -26.27 16.56
N HIS A 424 -0.82 -25.26 15.71
CA HIS A 424 -1.40 -23.95 15.92
C HIS A 424 -2.93 -23.99 15.92
N HIS A 425 -3.54 -24.67 14.94
CA HIS A 425 -4.99 -24.83 14.84
C HIS A 425 -5.57 -25.59 16.04
N ASP A 426 -4.93 -26.70 16.42
CA ASP A 426 -5.34 -27.57 17.52
C ASP A 426 -5.05 -26.95 18.90
N LYS A 427 -4.32 -25.82 18.94
CA LYS A 427 -3.92 -25.10 20.17
C LYS A 427 -3.27 -26.02 21.20
N VAL A 428 -2.30 -26.82 20.75
CA VAL A 428 -1.56 -27.73 21.62
C VAL A 428 -0.90 -26.97 22.77
N THR A 429 -0.94 -27.50 23.99
CA THR A 429 -0.50 -26.76 25.19
C THR A 429 1.02 -26.62 25.32
N TRP A 430 1.78 -27.39 24.53
CA TRP A 430 3.23 -27.51 24.63
C TRP A 430 3.98 -26.75 23.53
N TRP A 431 3.27 -26.10 22.61
CA TRP A 431 3.85 -25.28 21.54
C TRP A 431 2.89 -24.15 21.14
N THR A 432 3.44 -22.96 20.89
CA THR A 432 2.68 -21.76 20.46
C THR A 432 3.39 -21.05 19.31
N LEU A 433 2.63 -20.61 18.32
CA LEU A 433 3.14 -19.74 17.25
C LEU A 433 3.40 -18.34 17.81
N ARG A 434 4.68 -17.94 17.88
CA ARG A 434 5.10 -16.65 18.49
C ARG A 434 4.87 -15.44 17.58
N ASP A 435 4.97 -15.63 16.27
CA ASP A 435 4.76 -14.61 15.24
C ASP A 435 4.13 -15.28 14.01
N GLU A 436 2.92 -14.89 13.66
CA GLU A 436 2.19 -15.45 12.51
C GLU A 436 2.94 -15.26 11.20
N LYS A 437 3.73 -14.18 11.07
CA LYS A 437 4.53 -13.91 9.88
C LYS A 437 5.61 -14.96 9.64
N LEU A 438 5.99 -15.76 10.64
CA LEU A 438 6.99 -16.82 10.47
C LEU A 438 6.52 -17.90 9.49
N LEU A 439 5.21 -18.14 9.39
CA LEU A 439 4.67 -19.12 8.42
C LEU A 439 4.92 -18.71 6.97
N ASP A 440 5.04 -17.41 6.70
CA ASP A 440 5.27 -16.86 5.36
C ASP A 440 6.75 -16.47 5.14
N ARG A 441 7.52 -16.28 6.22
CA ARG A 441 8.93 -15.84 6.15
C ARG A 441 9.90 -16.99 5.93
N VAL A 442 9.63 -18.17 6.48
CA VAL A 442 10.53 -19.32 6.31
C VAL A 442 10.50 -19.77 4.84
N ASN A 443 11.62 -19.60 4.17
CA ASN A 443 11.77 -19.86 2.74
C ASN A 443 13.05 -20.65 2.47
N THR A 444 13.01 -21.52 1.46
CA THR A 444 14.19 -22.24 1.00
C THR A 444 15.20 -21.25 0.41
N PRO A 445 16.49 -21.32 0.77
CA PRO A 445 17.53 -20.52 0.15
C PRO A 445 17.73 -20.97 -1.30
N LEU A 446 17.77 -20.03 -2.24
CA LEU A 446 17.81 -20.32 -3.67
C LEU A 446 19.12 -19.92 -4.36
N THR A 447 19.97 -19.15 -3.66
CA THR A 447 21.26 -18.72 -4.17
C THR A 447 22.41 -19.38 -3.41
N GLU A 448 23.63 -19.18 -3.90
CA GLU A 448 24.87 -19.57 -3.22
C GLU A 448 25.25 -18.58 -2.08
N SER A 449 24.34 -17.69 -1.69
CA SER A 449 24.56 -16.75 -0.59
C SER A 449 24.51 -17.47 0.76
N ARG A 450 25.66 -17.51 1.44
CA ARG A 450 25.74 -17.98 2.83
C ARG A 450 24.81 -17.18 3.76
N ASP A 451 24.66 -15.88 3.52
CA ASP A 451 23.82 -15.04 4.36
C ASP A 451 22.34 -15.39 4.17
N GLU A 452 21.88 -15.65 2.93
CA GLU A 452 20.52 -16.15 2.68
C GLU A 452 20.28 -17.48 3.39
N TRP A 453 21.24 -18.40 3.29
CA TRP A 453 21.20 -19.71 3.95
C TRP A 453 21.13 -19.59 5.48
N ALA A 454 21.95 -18.73 6.07
CA ALA A 454 21.96 -18.50 7.51
C ALA A 454 20.65 -17.87 8.01
N GLU A 455 20.08 -16.90 7.28
CA GLU A 455 18.77 -16.33 7.60
C GLU A 455 17.64 -17.38 7.54
N ALA A 456 17.66 -18.25 6.51
CA ALA A 456 16.66 -19.32 6.39
C ALA A 456 16.64 -20.24 7.62
N PHE A 457 17.82 -20.62 8.13
CA PHE A 457 17.92 -21.40 9.38
C PHE A 457 17.56 -20.59 10.63
N MET A 458 17.82 -19.28 10.64
CA MET A 458 17.39 -18.41 11.74
C MET A 458 15.86 -18.34 11.83
N ASP A 459 15.18 -18.17 10.71
CA ASP A 459 13.72 -18.14 10.65
C ASP A 459 13.12 -19.51 10.96
N LEU A 460 13.69 -20.59 10.41
CA LEU A 460 13.25 -21.95 10.71
C LEU A 460 13.37 -22.24 12.21
N ALA A 461 14.48 -21.85 12.85
CA ALA A 461 14.66 -22.07 14.29
C ALA A 461 13.65 -21.29 15.15
N LYS A 462 13.34 -20.04 14.78
CA LYS A 462 12.27 -19.27 15.44
C LYS A 462 10.92 -19.98 15.33
N LEU A 463 10.65 -20.58 14.18
CA LEU A 463 9.41 -21.30 13.95
C LEU A 463 9.34 -22.62 14.74
N VAL A 464 10.36 -23.47 14.65
CA VAL A 464 10.28 -24.86 15.13
C VAL A 464 10.87 -25.09 16.52
N VAL A 465 11.78 -24.24 17.00
CA VAL A 465 12.44 -24.40 18.32
C VAL A 465 11.90 -23.42 19.36
N GLU A 466 11.70 -22.15 18.99
CA GLU A 466 11.30 -21.09 19.96
C GLU A 466 9.80 -21.11 20.31
N GLY A 467 8.99 -21.84 19.54
CA GLY A 467 7.55 -21.99 19.79
C GLY A 467 7.22 -22.89 21.00
N PHE A 468 8.13 -23.76 21.43
CA PHE A 468 7.86 -24.68 22.53
C PHE A 468 7.70 -23.98 23.89
N GLU A 469 6.73 -24.44 24.67
CA GLU A 469 6.39 -23.88 25.99
C GLU A 469 7.09 -24.64 27.12
N THR A 470 8.18 -24.06 27.65
CA THR A 470 9.01 -24.69 28.69
C THR A 470 8.22 -25.05 29.96
N LYS A 471 7.26 -24.20 30.37
CA LYS A 471 6.40 -24.48 31.53
C LYS A 471 5.57 -25.75 31.34
N SER A 472 4.99 -25.94 30.15
CA SER A 472 4.20 -27.12 29.82
C SER A 472 5.06 -28.38 29.76
N LEU A 473 6.30 -28.27 29.26
CA LEU A 473 7.25 -29.37 29.24
C LEU A 473 7.70 -29.78 30.66
N HIS A 474 8.01 -28.81 31.53
CA HIS A 474 8.32 -29.10 32.94
C HIS A 474 7.16 -29.79 33.65
N ALA A 475 5.93 -29.30 33.48
CA ALA A 475 4.75 -29.91 34.08
C ALA A 475 4.58 -31.38 33.64
N LYS A 476 4.81 -31.70 32.36
CA LYS A 476 4.81 -33.09 31.88
C LYS A 476 5.96 -33.93 32.46
N LEU A 477 7.18 -33.39 32.54
CA LEU A 477 8.32 -34.08 33.15
C LEU A 477 8.09 -34.39 34.64
N ASP A 478 7.56 -33.41 35.39
CA ASP A 478 7.20 -33.56 36.81
C ASP A 478 6.13 -34.65 36.99
N THR A 479 5.08 -34.62 36.16
CA THR A 479 3.99 -35.63 36.18
C THR A 479 4.53 -37.04 35.91
N LEU A 480 5.51 -37.16 35.01
CA LEU A 480 6.12 -38.44 34.63
C LEU A 480 7.32 -38.83 35.51
N GLN A 481 7.65 -38.01 36.52
CA GLN A 481 8.78 -38.19 37.43
C GLN A 481 10.14 -38.36 36.72
N ILE A 482 10.34 -37.65 35.60
CA ILE A 482 11.59 -37.67 34.83
C ILE A 482 12.51 -36.53 35.32
N PRO A 483 13.76 -36.81 35.75
CA PRO A 483 14.64 -35.77 36.26
C PRO A 483 15.19 -34.84 35.14
N TYR A 484 15.14 -33.53 35.39
CA TYR A 484 15.75 -32.51 34.54
C TYR A 484 16.64 -31.54 35.32
N GLY A 485 17.68 -31.04 34.65
CA GLY A 485 18.61 -30.05 35.17
C GLY A 485 18.12 -28.63 34.92
N LYS A 486 18.61 -27.67 35.71
CA LYS A 486 18.26 -26.25 35.55
C LYS A 486 18.73 -25.63 34.23
N ASP A 487 19.79 -26.19 33.64
CA ASP A 487 20.37 -25.72 32.38
C ASP A 487 19.83 -26.46 31.15
N ASP A 488 18.90 -27.41 31.34
CA ASP A 488 18.30 -28.15 30.23
C ASP A 488 17.41 -27.21 29.40
N LYS A 489 17.87 -26.94 28.18
CA LYS A 489 17.10 -26.18 27.19
C LYS A 489 16.01 -27.05 26.56
N THR A 490 15.07 -26.41 25.88
CA THR A 490 13.89 -27.02 25.25
C THR A 490 14.14 -28.36 24.56
N ILE A 491 15.14 -28.45 23.66
CA ILE A 491 15.43 -29.69 22.92
C ILE A 491 15.84 -30.82 23.87
N ALA A 492 16.65 -30.52 24.89
CA ALA A 492 17.06 -31.53 25.88
C ALA A 492 15.88 -32.00 26.73
N LEU A 493 14.95 -31.09 27.08
CA LEU A 493 13.72 -31.44 27.80
C LEU A 493 12.82 -32.35 26.95
N LEU A 494 12.69 -32.08 25.64
CA LEU A 494 11.94 -32.92 24.71
C LEU A 494 12.57 -34.31 24.57
N GLU A 495 13.88 -34.40 24.36
CA GLU A 495 14.59 -35.70 24.30
C GLU A 495 14.39 -36.52 25.57
N LYS A 496 14.37 -35.89 26.76
CA LYS A 496 14.07 -36.57 28.02
C LYS A 496 12.65 -37.14 28.07
N LEU A 497 11.66 -36.42 27.55
CA LEU A 497 10.29 -36.90 27.43
C LEU A 497 10.18 -38.10 26.48
N LEU A 498 10.91 -38.07 25.37
CA LEU A 498 10.90 -39.15 24.36
C LEU A 498 11.55 -40.44 24.89
N ASN A 499 12.61 -40.32 25.68
CA ASN A 499 13.36 -41.47 26.19
C ASN A 499 12.82 -42.04 27.53
N LYS A 500 11.55 -41.78 27.86
CA LYS A 500 10.94 -42.28 29.10
C LYS A 500 10.98 -43.81 29.14
N GLY A 501 11.69 -44.37 30.12
CA GLY A 501 11.71 -45.82 30.39
C GLY A 501 12.68 -46.65 29.54
N GLY A 502 13.68 -46.04 28.90
CA GLY A 502 14.63 -46.74 28.03
C GLY A 502 15.49 -47.80 28.74
N THR A 503 15.04 -49.05 28.76
CA THR A 503 15.84 -50.28 29.00
C THR A 503 16.35 -50.91 27.70
N SER A 504 16.01 -50.33 26.54
CA SER A 504 16.34 -50.84 25.21
C SER A 504 17.24 -49.85 24.44
N GLY A 505 18.51 -49.73 24.86
CA GLY A 505 19.70 -49.40 24.05
C GLY A 505 19.81 -48.11 23.20
N GLU A 506 18.76 -47.63 22.54
CA GLU A 506 18.84 -46.52 21.59
C GLU A 506 18.21 -45.24 22.17
N VAL A 507 19.05 -44.25 22.43
CA VAL A 507 18.63 -42.91 22.87
C VAL A 507 18.10 -42.14 21.66
N GLN A 508 16.79 -41.86 21.65
CA GLN A 508 16.16 -41.06 20.62
C GLN A 508 16.61 -39.60 20.74
N LYS A 509 17.28 -39.10 19.70
CA LYS A 509 17.76 -37.71 19.61
C LYS A 509 16.97 -36.95 18.55
N LEU A 510 16.72 -35.68 18.80
CA LEU A 510 16.03 -34.77 17.88
C LEU A 510 17.05 -34.14 16.93
N VAL A 511 17.51 -34.92 15.96
CA VAL A 511 18.65 -34.56 15.08
C VAL A 511 18.35 -33.31 14.29
N GLY A 512 17.16 -33.21 13.68
CA GLY A 512 16.75 -32.05 12.88
C GLY A 512 16.72 -30.76 13.72
N LEU A 513 16.06 -30.78 14.88
CA LEU A 513 15.98 -29.62 15.77
C LEU A 513 17.36 -29.21 16.32
N ARG A 514 18.25 -30.18 16.62
CA ARG A 514 19.62 -29.89 17.03
C ARG A 514 20.43 -29.25 15.91
N THR A 515 20.31 -29.74 14.67
CA THR A 515 20.96 -29.17 13.49
C THR A 515 20.48 -27.74 13.23
N VAL A 516 19.17 -27.49 13.27
CA VAL A 516 18.58 -26.15 13.13
C VAL A 516 19.11 -25.19 14.21
N GLN A 517 19.15 -25.62 15.47
CA GLN A 517 19.64 -24.78 16.58
C GLN A 517 21.15 -24.52 16.49
N LEU A 518 21.94 -25.49 16.01
CA LEU A 518 23.37 -25.33 15.73
C LEU A 518 23.58 -24.25 14.67
N LEU A 519 22.91 -24.39 13.52
CA LEU A 519 23.03 -23.46 12.39
C LEU A 519 22.55 -22.06 12.76
N ARG A 520 21.43 -21.94 13.47
CA ARG A 520 20.96 -20.65 14.02
C ARG A 520 22.04 -19.93 14.84
N THR A 521 22.82 -20.67 15.63
CA THR A 521 23.80 -20.09 16.55
C THR A 521 25.12 -19.78 15.86
N LYS A 522 25.52 -20.58 14.87
CA LYS A 522 26.87 -20.55 14.29
C LYS A 522 26.94 -20.00 12.87
N ALA A 523 25.85 -20.01 12.09
CA ALA A 523 25.89 -19.67 10.66
C ALA A 523 26.03 -18.16 10.37
N LYS A 524 25.55 -17.26 11.24
CA LYS A 524 25.51 -15.80 11.01
C LYS A 524 26.68 -15.02 11.65
N GLY A 525 27.76 -15.68 12.06
CA GLY A 525 28.88 -15.03 12.73
C GLY A 525 29.61 -14.00 11.84
N HIS A 526 29.31 -12.70 11.99
CA HIS A 526 29.93 -11.61 11.22
C HIS A 526 31.41 -11.36 11.55
N PHE A 527 31.96 -11.97 12.60
CA PHE A 527 33.36 -11.87 12.99
C PHE A 527 34.00 -13.26 13.03
N GLY A 528 34.49 -13.75 11.88
CA GLY A 528 35.66 -14.64 11.77
C GLY A 528 35.68 -15.92 12.62
N GLY A 529 34.63 -16.73 12.62
CA GLY A 529 34.74 -18.12 13.09
C GLY A 529 35.02 -19.05 11.92
N SER A 530 36.17 -19.74 11.91
CA SER A 530 36.47 -20.84 10.97
C SER A 530 35.34 -21.88 10.92
N GLU A 531 34.58 -22.00 12.00
CA GLU A 531 33.47 -22.93 12.12
C GLU A 531 32.24 -22.58 11.25
N ALA A 532 31.91 -21.30 11.05
CA ALA A 532 30.77 -20.91 10.21
C ALA A 532 31.06 -21.17 8.72
N GLU A 533 32.31 -20.93 8.32
CA GLU A 533 32.80 -21.21 6.96
C GLU A 533 32.89 -22.72 6.72
N GLN A 534 33.37 -23.48 7.71
CA GLN A 534 33.38 -24.94 7.65
C GLN A 534 31.96 -25.52 7.49
N LEU A 535 30.98 -25.06 8.30
CA LEU A 535 29.59 -25.53 8.19
C LEU A 535 28.98 -25.24 6.81
N ALA A 536 29.28 -24.07 6.24
CA ALA A 536 28.84 -23.73 4.90
C ALA A 536 29.52 -24.61 3.82
N GLN A 537 30.82 -24.86 3.97
CA GLN A 537 31.58 -25.72 3.06
C GLN A 537 31.10 -27.18 3.14
N ASP A 538 30.87 -27.71 4.34
CA ASP A 538 30.34 -29.06 4.55
C ASP A 538 28.96 -29.21 3.92
N ALA A 539 28.08 -28.21 4.09
CA ALA A 539 26.77 -28.18 3.46
C ALA A 539 26.85 -28.24 1.92
N LEU A 540 27.78 -27.50 1.31
CA LEU A 540 27.97 -27.52 -0.14
C LEU A 540 28.63 -28.80 -0.64
N MET A 541 29.58 -29.38 0.12
CA MET A 541 30.24 -30.62 -0.28
C MET A 541 29.32 -31.84 -0.19
N GLU A 542 28.45 -31.89 0.82
CA GLU A 542 27.55 -33.04 1.04
C GLU A 542 26.25 -32.94 0.24
N TYR A 543 25.69 -31.73 0.08
CA TYR A 543 24.36 -31.53 -0.50
C TYR A 543 24.37 -30.73 -1.82
N GLU A 544 25.55 -30.36 -2.33
CA GLU A 544 25.79 -29.57 -3.57
C GLU A 544 25.29 -28.11 -3.52
N THR A 545 24.13 -27.86 -2.91
CA THR A 545 23.53 -26.52 -2.79
C THR A 545 22.99 -26.28 -1.38
N PHE A 546 22.93 -25.00 -1.00
CA PHE A 546 22.28 -24.60 0.27
C PHE A 546 20.79 -24.94 0.31
N GLY A 547 20.09 -24.90 -0.84
CA GLY A 547 18.71 -25.30 -0.96
C GLY A 547 18.50 -26.78 -0.63
N ASN A 548 19.34 -27.66 -1.21
CA ASN A 548 19.30 -29.10 -0.93
C ASN A 548 19.59 -29.42 0.54
N HIS A 549 20.62 -28.78 1.13
CA HIS A 549 20.91 -28.92 2.56
C HIS A 549 19.71 -28.49 3.42
N PHE A 550 19.09 -27.35 3.10
CA PHE A 550 17.91 -26.87 3.83
C PHE A 550 16.73 -27.86 3.74
N GLN A 551 16.46 -28.44 2.57
CA GLN A 551 15.40 -29.44 2.40
C GLN A 551 15.70 -30.75 3.14
N TYR A 552 16.95 -31.19 3.12
CA TYR A 552 17.39 -32.35 3.91
C TYR A 552 17.13 -32.13 5.41
N VAL A 553 17.52 -30.98 5.95
CA VAL A 553 17.26 -30.66 7.37
C VAL A 553 15.77 -30.52 7.64
N CYS A 554 14.97 -29.95 6.73
CA CYS A 554 13.50 -29.92 6.88
C CYS A 554 12.87 -31.32 6.94
N THR A 555 13.47 -32.30 6.26
CA THR A 555 13.05 -33.71 6.33
C THR A 555 13.28 -34.27 7.74
N GLN A 556 14.49 -34.06 8.28
CA GLN A 556 14.81 -34.46 9.66
C GLN A 556 13.92 -33.75 10.69
N VAL A 557 13.67 -32.45 10.52
CA VAL A 557 12.75 -31.69 11.37
C VAL A 557 11.35 -32.27 11.30
N THR A 558 10.86 -32.64 10.11
CA THR A 558 9.54 -33.27 9.96
C THR A 558 9.44 -34.55 10.80
N ASP A 559 10.47 -35.39 10.79
CA ASP A 559 10.51 -36.64 11.56
C ASP A 559 10.56 -36.37 13.07
N ASP A 560 11.35 -35.37 13.49
CA ASP A 560 11.40 -34.90 14.88
C ASP A 560 10.03 -34.41 15.35
N LEU A 561 9.36 -33.55 14.57
CA LEU A 561 8.05 -33.00 14.92
C LEU A 561 6.99 -34.11 15.00
N LYS A 562 6.96 -35.06 14.04
CA LYS A 562 6.05 -36.22 14.10
C LYS A 562 6.29 -37.07 15.34
N THR A 563 7.56 -37.30 15.68
CA THR A 563 7.94 -38.06 16.88
C THR A 563 7.42 -37.38 18.15
N ILE A 564 7.60 -36.06 18.26
CA ILE A 564 7.10 -35.25 19.37
C ILE A 564 5.58 -35.33 19.45
N GLU A 565 4.88 -35.17 18.33
CA GLU A 565 3.42 -35.24 18.27
C GLU A 565 2.88 -36.58 18.77
N GLN A 566 3.50 -37.70 18.37
CA GLN A 566 3.09 -39.03 18.82
C GLN A 566 3.25 -39.23 20.34
N HIS A 567 4.38 -38.79 20.91
CA HIS A 567 4.72 -39.06 22.31
C HIS A 567 4.09 -38.06 23.29
N ILE A 568 3.93 -36.80 22.88
CA ILE A 568 3.40 -35.74 23.75
C ILE A 568 1.88 -35.65 23.68
N SER A 569 1.26 -35.96 22.53
CA SER A 569 -0.20 -35.95 22.36
C SER A 569 -0.87 -37.26 22.81
N GLY A 570 -0.14 -38.39 22.84
CA GLY A 570 -0.66 -39.70 23.27
C GLY A 570 -0.83 -39.90 24.79
N GLY A 571 -0.59 -38.87 25.59
CA GLY A 571 -0.74 -38.91 27.05
C GLY A 571 -1.92 -38.07 27.52
N ASN A 572 -3.14 -38.55 27.27
CA ASN A 572 -4.36 -38.12 27.96
C ASN A 572 -4.80 -39.21 28.94
#